data_AF-A0AAV3QHZ3-F1
#
_entry.id   AF-A0AAV3QHZ3-F1
#
_cell.length_a   1.000
_cell.length_b   1.000
_cell.length_c   1.000
_cell.angle_alpha   90.00
_cell.angle_beta   90.00
_cell.angle_gamma   90.00
#
_symmetry.space_group_name_H-M   'P 1'
#
loop_
_entity.id
_entity.type
_entity.pdbx_description
1 polymer ?
#
loop_
_entity_poly.entity_id
_entity_poly.type
_entity_poly.pdbx_seq_one_letter_code
_entity_poly.pdbx_strand_id
1 'polypeptide(L)' 'MVSLQKSSVVFSPNVSGDVRNAITNVLGMPEVASQGKYLGLPTIVGGSKSTNSLLERVKLKTARPVNEL' A
#
# COMPACT_ATOMS: atom_id res chain seq x y z
N MET A 1 -11.70 2.52 16.93
CA MET A 1 -10.39 2.59 17.60
C MET A 1 -9.33 1.95 16.71
N VAL A 2 -8.17 2.57 16.57
CA VAL A 2 -7.01 2.05 15.81
C VAL A 2 -5.98 1.51 16.80
N SER A 3 -5.34 0.37 16.48
CA SER A 3 -4.29 -0.22 17.34
C SER A 3 -2.92 0.25 16.87
N LEU A 4 -2.27 1.12 17.63
CA LEU A 4 -0.97 1.70 17.25
C LEU A 4 0.13 0.64 17.15
N GLN A 5 0.10 -0.37 18.03
CA GLN A 5 1.10 -1.46 18.04
C GLN A 5 1.04 -2.37 16.81
N LYS A 6 -0.11 -2.43 16.12
CA LYS A 6 -0.28 -3.20 14.87
C LYS A 6 -0.21 -2.32 13.63
N SER A 7 -0.12 -1.01 13.82
CA SER A 7 -0.10 -0.04 12.74
C SER A 7 1.35 0.27 12.38
N SER A 8 1.58 0.47 11.09
CA SER A 8 2.89 0.85 10.57
C SER A 8 2.73 1.96 9.55
N VAL A 9 3.76 2.79 9.44
CA VAL A 9 3.81 3.94 8.55
C VAL A 9 4.80 3.70 7.42
N VAL A 10 4.47 4.22 6.24
CA VAL A 10 5.37 4.22 5.09
C VAL A 10 5.37 5.61 4.47
N PHE A 11 6.55 6.08 4.09
CA PHE A 11 6.72 7.41 3.51
C PHE A 11 7.11 7.31 2.04
N SER A 12 6.67 8.29 1.25
CA SER A 12 7.11 8.41 -0.14
C SER A 12 8.61 8.75 -0.21
N PRO A 13 9.28 8.47 -1.35
CA PRO A 13 10.71 8.76 -1.52
C PRO A 13 11.10 10.22 -1.30
N ASN A 14 10.14 11.14 -1.42
CA ASN A 14 10.38 12.58 -1.33
C ASN A 14 10.34 13.14 0.10
N VAL A 15 10.05 12.31 1.11
CA VAL A 15 10.06 12.73 2.51
C VAL A 15 11.46 12.58 3.09
N SER A 16 12.04 13.66 3.60
CA SER A 16 13.37 13.66 4.23
C SER A 16 13.41 12.83 5.52
N GLY A 17 14.59 12.28 5.85
CA GLY A 17 14.79 11.43 7.02
C GLY A 17 14.41 12.11 8.34
N ASP A 18 14.70 13.40 8.50
CA ASP A 18 14.38 14.15 9.71
C ASP A 18 12.86 14.24 9.95
N VAL A 19 12.10 14.47 8.87
CA VAL A 19 10.64 14.55 8.92
C VAL A 19 10.04 13.18 9.22
N ARG A 20 10.58 12.11 8.62
CA ARG A 20 10.17 10.72 8.91
C ARG A 20 10.37 10.39 10.39
N ASN A 21 11.56 10.68 10.93
CA ASN A 21 11.90 10.44 12.33
C ASN A 21 10.98 11.21 13.28
N ALA A 22 10.73 12.50 12.99
CA ALA A 22 9.83 13.31 13.80
C ALA A 22 8.41 12.71 13.84
N ILE A 23 7.89 12.29 12.69
CA ILE A 23 6.54 11.70 12.60
C ILE A 23 6.48 10.33 13.29
N THR A 24 7.46 9.46 13.06
CA THR A 24 7.57 8.14 13.71
C THR A 24 7.62 8.28 15.23
N ASN A 25 8.36 9.25 15.75
CA ASN A 25 8.45 9.54 17.18
C ASN A 25 7.13 10.07 17.77
N VAL A 26 6.42 10.95 17.04
CA VAL A 26 5.13 11.49 17.47
C VAL A 26 4.04 10.40 17.47
N LEU A 27 4.04 9.52 16.46
CA LEU A 27 3.03 8.47 16.33
C LEU A 27 3.33 7.22 17.16
N GLY A 28 4.58 7.01 17.57
CA GLY A 28 5.01 5.79 18.26
C GLY A 28 4.84 4.52 17.42
N MET A 29 4.85 4.66 16.09
CA MET A 29 4.66 3.56 15.14
C MET A 29 5.97 3.25 14.41
N PRO A 30 6.27 1.98 14.12
CA PRO A 30 7.43 1.64 13.31
C PRO A 30 7.25 2.09 11.84
N GLU A 31 8.29 2.70 11.28
CA GLU A 31 8.42 2.88 9.84
C GLU A 31 8.74 1.52 9.19
N VAL A 32 8.00 1.15 8.14
CA VAL A 32 8.27 -0.05 7.35
C VAL A 32 8.54 0.32 5.89
N ALA A 33 9.44 -0.42 5.23
CA ALA A 33 9.80 -0.16 3.84
C ALA A 33 8.62 -0.38 2.86
N SER A 34 7.66 -1.24 3.21
CA SER A 34 6.47 -1.49 2.42
C SER A 34 5.36 -2.13 3.25
N GLN A 35 4.11 -1.74 2.99
CA GLN A 35 2.91 -2.38 3.56
C GLN A 35 2.52 -3.70 2.88
N GLY A 36 3.50 -4.42 2.33
CA GLY A 36 3.30 -5.73 1.72
C GLY A 36 2.27 -5.71 0.58
N LYS A 37 1.45 -6.77 0.52
CA LYS A 37 0.35 -6.88 -0.44
C LYS A 37 -0.99 -6.78 0.28
N TYR A 38 -1.86 -5.90 -0.18
CA TYR A 38 -3.25 -5.88 0.21
C TYR A 38 -4.10 -6.54 -0.90
N LEU A 39 -4.89 -7.55 -0.54
CA LEU A 39 -5.74 -8.31 -1.49
C LEU A 39 -4.97 -8.90 -2.70
N GLY A 40 -3.69 -9.26 -2.50
CA GLY A 40 -2.84 -9.80 -3.57
C GLY A 40 -2.26 -8.76 -4.54
N LEU A 41 -2.39 -7.48 -4.21
CA LEU A 41 -1.83 -6.34 -4.95
C LEU A 41 -0.81 -5.61 -4.06
N PRO A 42 0.31 -5.12 -4.63
CA PRO A 42 1.25 -4.30 -3.86
C PRO A 42 0.54 -3.05 -3.33
N THR A 43 0.63 -2.81 -2.02
CA THR A 43 -0.01 -1.67 -1.35
C THR A 43 0.59 -0.33 -1.80
N ILE A 44 1.84 -0.36 -2.30
CA ILE A 44 2.57 0.81 -2.80
C ILE A 44 2.96 0.58 -4.25
N VAL A 45 2.36 1.35 -5.15
CA VAL A 45 2.68 1.36 -6.59
C VAL A 45 3.50 2.61 -6.87
N GLY A 46 4.83 2.46 -6.93
CA GLY A 46 5.74 3.54 -7.30
C GLY A 46 5.70 3.86 -8.80
N GLY A 47 5.99 5.11 -9.16
CA GLY A 47 5.77 5.72 -10.48
C GLY A 47 6.54 5.17 -11.69
N SER A 48 7.23 4.02 -11.60
CA SER A 48 7.94 3.43 -12.75
C SER A 48 7.52 1.99 -13.08
N LYS A 49 6.65 1.35 -12.29
CA LYS A 49 6.18 -0.01 -12.60
C LYS A 49 4.84 0.06 -13.31
N SER A 50 4.86 -0.40 -14.56
CA SER A 50 3.74 -0.44 -15.49
C SER A 50 2.44 -0.90 -14.80
N THR A 51 1.56 0.06 -14.58
CA THR A 51 0.17 -0.11 -14.13
C THR A 51 -0.61 -1.06 -15.03
N ASN A 52 -0.10 -1.38 -16.23
CA ASN A 52 -0.66 -2.37 -17.13
C ASN A 52 -0.91 -3.72 -16.46
N SER A 53 0.02 -4.20 -15.63
CA SER A 53 -0.15 -5.48 -14.92
C SER A 53 -1.26 -5.45 -13.84
N LEU A 54 -1.55 -4.28 -13.27
CA LEU A 54 -2.65 -4.10 -12.32
C LEU A 54 -3.99 -3.96 -13.06
N LEU A 55 -4.03 -3.18 -14.14
CA LEU A 55 -5.22 -3.05 -14.99
C LEU A 55 -5.61 -4.39 -15.62
N GLU A 56 -4.65 -5.19 -16.11
CA GLU A 56 -4.88 -6.50 -16.70
C GLU A 56 -5.53 -7.47 -15.70
N ARG A 57 -5.06 -7.46 -14.44
CA ARG A 57 -5.64 -8.30 -13.37
C ARG A 57 -7.04 -7.84 -12.93
N VAL A 58 -7.36 -6.55 -13.00
CA VAL A 58 -8.72 -6.04 -12.75
C VAL A 58 -9.67 -6.47 -13.88
N LYS A 59 -9.24 -6.32 -15.15
CA LYS A 59 -10.03 -6.71 -16.33
C LYS A 59 -10.41 -8.19 -16.32
N LEU A 60 -9.47 -9.08 -15.96
CA LEU A 60 -9.74 -10.54 -15.86
C LEU A 60 -10.79 -10.89 -14.79
N LYS A 61 -10.95 -10.06 -13.76
CA LYS A 61 -11.88 -10.33 -12.64
C LYS A 61 -13.30 -9.84 -12.95
N THR A 62 -13.45 -8.78 -13.73
CA THR A 62 -14.75 -8.26 -14.21
C THR A 62 -15.28 -9.03 -15.43
N ALA A 63 -14.42 -9.77 -16.15
CA ALA A 63 -14.81 -10.57 -17.31
C ALA A 63 -15.47 -11.92 -16.98
N ARG A 64 -15.74 -12.21 -15.70
CA ARG A 64 -16.55 -13.39 -15.34
C ARG A 64 -18.02 -13.03 -15.49
N PRO A 65 -18.78 -13.67 -16.42
CA PRO A 65 -20.22 -13.46 -16.46
C PRO A 65 -20.81 -13.89 -15.12
N VAL A 66 -21.56 -12.99 -14.50
CA VAL A 66 -22.41 -13.32 -13.35
C VAL A 66 -23.46 -14.28 -13.90
N ASN A 67 -23.25 -15.58 -13.70
CA ASN A 67 -24.25 -16.59 -14.05
C ASN A 67 -25.39 -16.47 -13.03
N GLU A 68 -26.52 -15.96 -13.50
CA GLU A 68 -27.77 -15.82 -12.76
C GLU A 68 -28.27 -17.20 -12.28
N LEU A 69 -28.65 -17.27 -11.01
CA LEU A 69 -29.52 -18.28 -10.42
C LEU A 69 -30.72 -17.56 -9.82
#